data_AF-A0A0M7FYF7-F1
#
_entry.id   AF-A0A0M7FYF7-F1
#
_cell.length_a   1.000
_cell.length_b   1.000
_cell.length_c   1.000
_cell.angle_alpha   90.00
_cell.angle_beta   90.00
_cell.angle_gamma   90.00
#
_symmetry.space_group_name_H-M   'P 1'
#
loop_
_entity.id
_entity.type
_entity.pdbx_description
1 polymer ?
#
loop_
_entity_poly.entity_id
_entity_poly.type
_entity_poly.pdbx_seq_one_letter_code
_entity_poly.pdbx_strand_id
1 'polypeptide(L)'
;MHYFIALVSGLIFGLGLLISGLANPSKVLAFLDLAGAWDPSLALVMVAAIAVAIVPFSLARRRPCAFVTGQPMNLPKQRQIDRPLIVGALIFGAGWGVAGFCPGPAIVLAASGAPLAVLFLVAMLVGMWAAGRVRG
;
A
#
# COMPACT_ATOMS: atom_id res chain seq x y z
N MET A 1 3.41 19.30 15.43
CA MET A 1 4.38 18.99 14.36
C MET A 1 4.09 17.67 13.63
N HIS A 2 3.78 16.57 14.34
CA HIS A 2 3.47 15.27 13.73
C HIS A 2 2.36 15.29 12.67
N TYR A 3 1.22 15.94 12.94
CA TYR A 3 0.11 16.03 11.97
C TYR A 3 0.48 16.78 10.69
N PHE A 4 1.30 17.83 10.79
CA PHE A 4 1.77 18.59 9.64
C PHE A 4 2.68 17.74 8.75
N ILE A 5 3.61 16.99 9.35
CA ILE A 5 4.48 16.06 8.62
C ILE A 5 3.68 14.92 7.98
N ALA A 6 2.65 14.40 8.67
CA ALA A 6 1.75 13.39 8.12
C ALA A 6 0.96 13.92 6.92
N LEU A 7 0.47 15.17 6.99
CA LEU A 7 -0.23 15.81 5.87
C LEU A 7 0.69 16.01 4.66
N VAL A 8 1.89 16.56 4.87
CA VAL A 8 2.85 16.80 3.78
C VAL A 8 3.31 15.49 3.13
N SER A 9 3.62 14.47 3.94
CA SER A 9 4.00 13.15 3.42
C SER A 9 2.86 12.46 2.68
N GLY A 10 1.63 12.54 3.19
CA GLY A 10 0.43 12.05 2.50
C GLY A 10 0.17 12.76 1.18
N LEU A 11 0.37 14.08 1.13
CA LEU A 11 0.20 14.87 -0.09
C LEU A 11 1.25 14.49 -1.15
N ILE A 12 2.53 14.39 -0.76
CA ILE A 12 3.62 13.97 -1.65
C ILE A 12 3.37 12.55 -2.18
N PHE A 13 2.94 11.64 -1.31
CA PHE A 13 2.61 10.27 -1.70
C PHE A 13 1.44 10.22 -2.68
N GLY A 14 0.34 10.92 -2.38
CA GLY A 14 -0.82 11.02 -3.27
C GLY A 14 -0.49 11.63 -4.63
N LEU A 15 0.28 12.73 -4.65
CA LEU A 15 0.79 13.33 -5.88
C LEU A 15 1.65 12.35 -6.68
N GLY A 16 2.56 11.62 -6.01
CA GLY A 16 3.37 10.59 -6.64
C GLY A 16 2.53 9.47 -7.27
N LEU A 17 1.46 9.03 -6.59
CA LEU A 17 0.52 8.03 -7.11
C LEU A 17 -0.26 8.52 -8.34
N LEU A 18 -0.66 9.78 -8.35
CA LEU A 18 -1.35 10.40 -9.49
C LEU A 18 -0.40 10.57 -10.68
N ILE A 19 0.81 11.09 -10.47
CA ILE A 19 1.81 11.32 -11.53
C ILE A 19 2.29 10.01 -12.14
N SER A 20 2.49 8.97 -11.31
CA SER A 20 2.89 7.63 -11.79
C SER A 20 1.78 6.89 -12.53
N GLY A 21 0.53 7.34 -12.42
CA GLY A 21 -0.62 6.67 -13.03
C GLY A 21 -1.00 5.35 -12.35
N LEU A 22 -0.49 5.09 -11.15
CA LEU A 22 -0.83 3.92 -10.31
C LEU A 22 -2.30 3.93 -9.84
N ALA A 23 -2.97 5.09 -9.96
CA ALA A 23 -4.39 5.24 -9.71
C ALA A 23 -5.28 4.66 -10.83
N ASN A 24 -4.74 4.30 -12.00
CA ASN A 24 -5.56 3.77 -13.09
C ASN A 24 -5.71 2.24 -12.98
N PRO A 25 -6.92 1.69 -12.72
CA PRO A 25 -7.13 0.26 -12.58
C PRO A 25 -6.83 -0.51 -13.88
N SER A 26 -6.99 0.14 -15.04
CA SER A 26 -6.60 -0.40 -16.34
C SER A 26 -5.11 -0.70 -16.45
N LYS A 27 -4.23 0.12 -15.86
CA LYS A 27 -2.78 -0.15 -15.81
C LYS A 27 -2.44 -1.30 -14.87
N VAL A 28 -3.16 -1.43 -13.76
CA VAL A 28 -2.95 -2.53 -12.79
C VAL A 28 -3.39 -3.86 -13.40
N LEU A 29 -4.53 -3.89 -14.09
CA LEU A 29 -5.02 -5.06 -14.80
C LEU A 29 -4.12 -5.43 -15.99
N ALA A 30 -3.64 -4.45 -16.76
CA ALA A 30 -2.69 -4.68 -17.86
C ALA A 30 -1.30 -5.19 -17.38
N PHE A 31 -0.90 -4.87 -16.14
CA PHE A 31 0.28 -5.45 -15.52
C PHE A 31 0.08 -6.90 -15.08
N LEU A 32 -1.12 -7.25 -14.62
CA LEU A 32 -1.49 -8.60 -14.16
C LEU A 32 -1.87 -9.55 -15.32
N ASP A 33 -2.16 -9.01 -16.50
CA ASP A 33 -2.48 -9.79 -17.70
C ASP A 33 -1.20 -10.31 -18.39
N LEU A 34 -0.60 -11.35 -17.79
CA LEU A 34 0.56 -12.06 -18.35
C LEU A 34 0.21 -12.91 -19.59
N ALA A 35 -1.07 -13.06 -19.93
CA ALA A 35 -1.55 -13.86 -21.06
C ALA A 35 -1.82 -13.02 -22.33
N GLY A 36 -1.76 -11.68 -22.24
CA GLY A 36 -2.07 -10.73 -23.31
C GLY A 36 -0.99 -9.66 -23.52
N ALA A 37 -1.41 -8.39 -23.63
CA ALA A 37 -0.54 -7.23 -23.88
C ALA A 37 0.10 -6.71 -22.56
N TRP A 38 1.06 -7.48 -22.04
CA TRP A 38 1.75 -7.17 -20.78
C TRP A 38 2.49 -5.83 -20.83
N ASP A 39 2.08 -4.86 -19.99
CA ASP A 39 2.72 -3.54 -19.87
C ASP A 39 3.71 -3.51 -18.68
N PRO A 40 5.05 -3.54 -18.93
CA PRO A 40 6.06 -3.59 -17.88
C PRO A 40 6.27 -2.25 -17.15
N SER A 41 5.58 -1.18 -17.56
CA SER A 41 5.75 0.16 -16.98
C SER A 41 5.44 0.21 -15.48
N LEU A 42 4.47 -0.57 -15.00
CA LEU A 42 4.11 -0.66 -13.57
C LEU A 42 5.23 -1.32 -12.75
N ALA A 43 5.86 -2.36 -13.30
CA ALA A 43 6.95 -3.08 -12.65
C ALA A 43 8.16 -2.16 -12.44
N LEU A 44 8.49 -1.33 -13.43
CA LEU A 44 9.61 -0.41 -13.35
C LEU A 44 9.40 0.66 -12.27
N VAL A 45 8.18 1.21 -12.17
CA VAL A 45 7.81 2.15 -11.09
C VAL A 45 7.90 1.47 -9.73
N MET A 46 7.40 0.25 -9.60
CA MET A 46 7.44 -0.51 -8.34
C MET A 46 8.88 -0.83 -7.92
N VAL A 47 9.73 -1.30 -8.83
CA VAL A 47 11.14 -1.59 -8.56
C VAL A 47 11.90 -0.32 -8.21
N ALA A 48 11.69 0.78 -8.93
CA ALA A 48 12.30 2.08 -8.62
C ALA A 48 11.86 2.59 -7.24
N ALA A 49 10.57 2.49 -6.91
CA ALA A 49 10.05 2.88 -5.60
C ALA A 49 10.65 2.03 -4.47
N ILE A 50 10.76 0.71 -4.67
CA ILE A 50 11.40 -0.20 -3.70
C ILE A 50 12.89 0.14 -3.54
N ALA A 51 13.62 0.34 -4.63
CA ALA A 51 15.04 0.70 -4.59
C ALA A 51 15.29 2.00 -3.82
N VAL A 52 14.47 3.03 -4.07
CA VAL A 52 14.54 4.31 -3.36
C VAL A 52 14.13 4.15 -1.89
N ALA A 53 13.16 3.29 -1.57
CA ALA A 53 12.70 3.06 -0.20
C ALA A 53 13.70 2.27 0.66
N ILE A 54 14.55 1.43 0.07
CA ILE A 54 15.55 0.63 0.80
C ILE A 54 16.55 1.52 1.54
N VAL A 55 17.01 2.62 0.92
CA VAL A 55 18.00 3.53 1.52
C VAL A 55 17.49 4.19 2.82
N PRO A 56 16.36 4.94 2.83
CA PRO A 56 15.83 5.54 4.04
C PRO A 56 15.36 4.49 5.04
N PHE A 57 14.80 3.36 4.61
CA PHE A 57 14.36 2.30 5.52
C PHE A 57 15.54 1.61 6.21
N SER A 58 16.63 1.33 5.50
CA SER A 58 17.84 0.76 6.08
C SER A 58 18.52 1.71 7.07
N LEU A 59 18.49 3.02 6.79
CA LEU A 59 19.00 4.05 7.69
C LEU A 59 18.10 4.20 8.93
N ALA A 60 16.78 4.17 8.76
CA ALA A 60 15.80 4.20 9.85
C ALA A 60 15.94 2.96 10.75
N ARG A 61 16.21 1.79 10.17
CA ARG A 61 16.37 0.52 10.89
C ARG A 61 17.57 0.48 11.82
N ARG A 62 18.59 1.30 11.57
CA ARG A 62 19.79 1.44 12.42
C ARG A 62 19.62 2.46 13.53
N ARG A 63 18.49 3.19 13.59
CA ARG A 63 18.30 4.31 14.52
C ARG A 63 17.19 4.02 15.54
N PRO A 64 17.42 4.32 16.82
CA PRO A 64 16.41 4.12 17.86
C PRO A 64 15.30 5.18 17.83
N CYS A 65 15.55 6.36 17.23
CA CYS A 65 14.59 7.47 17.21
C CYS A 65 14.42 8.09 15.81
N ALA A 66 13.22 8.56 15.51
CA ALA A 66 12.89 9.29 14.28
C ALA A 66 13.57 10.67 14.27
N PHE A 67 14.16 11.04 13.13
CA PHE A 67 15.05 12.21 13.01
C PHE A 67 14.34 13.56 13.25
N VAL A 68 13.06 13.65 12.88
CA VAL A 68 12.29 14.90 12.90
C VAL A 68 11.45 15.03 14.16
N THR A 69 11.05 13.90 14.75
CA THR A 69 10.06 13.86 15.84
C THR A 69 10.63 13.38 17.16
N GLY A 70 11.85 12.82 17.17
CA GLY A 70 12.51 12.27 18.37
C GLY A 70 11.80 11.04 18.97
N GLN A 71 10.70 10.59 18.36
CA GLN A 71 9.91 9.46 18.83
C GLN A 71 10.65 8.14 18.64
N PRO A 72 10.46 7.15 19.54
CA PRO A 72 11.06 5.83 19.39
C PRO A 72 10.60 5.20 18.08
N MET A 73 11.56 4.70 17.32
CA MET A 73 11.34 4.08 16.02
C MET A 73 10.71 2.69 16.23
N ASN A 74 9.39 2.62 16.18
CA ASN A 74 8.64 1.37 16.34
C ASN A 74 8.65 0.58 15.02
N LEU A 75 9.76 -0.11 14.73
CA LEU A 75 9.78 -1.09 13.65
C LEU A 75 9.04 -2.36 14.09
N PRO A 76 8.34 -3.04 13.15
CA PRO A 76 7.71 -4.32 13.44
C PRO A 76 8.76 -5.32 13.95
N LYS A 77 8.66 -5.72 15.21
CA LYS A 77 9.53 -6.72 15.85
C LYS A 77 9.08 -8.15 15.55
N GLN A 78 7.81 -8.33 15.18
CA GLN A 78 7.28 -9.62 14.75
C GLN A 78 7.71 -9.93 13.32
N ARG A 79 8.53 -10.97 13.19
CA ARG A 79 8.97 -11.54 11.92
C ARG A 79 8.54 -13.00 11.76
N GLN A 80 7.64 -13.45 12.63
CA GLN A 80 7.11 -14.81 12.60
C GLN A 80 6.12 -14.92 11.45
N ILE A 81 6.39 -15.87 10.55
CA ILE A 81 5.51 -16.18 9.44
C ILE A 81 4.57 -17.26 9.94
N ASP A 82 3.39 -16.85 10.40
CA ASP A 82 2.39 -17.78 10.93
C ASP A 82 1.38 -18.17 9.86
N ARG A 83 0.75 -19.35 10.00
CA ARG A 83 -0.28 -19.83 9.08
C ARG A 83 -1.41 -18.81 8.82
N PRO A 84 -1.93 -18.08 9.83
CA PRO A 84 -2.93 -17.04 9.60
C PRO A 84 -2.44 -15.85 8.78
N LEU A 85 -1.12 -15.57 8.79
CA LEU A 85 -0.52 -14.51 7.97
C LEU A 85 -0.45 -14.96 6.51
N ILE A 86 -0.02 -16.20 6.25
CA ILE A 86 0.04 -16.75 4.89
C ILE A 86 -1.36 -16.79 4.26
N VAL A 87 -2.34 -17.36 4.98
CA VAL A 87 -3.72 -17.47 4.48
C VAL A 87 -4.32 -16.08 4.26
N GLY A 88 -4.12 -15.15 5.20
CA GLY A 88 -4.59 -13.77 5.06
C GLY A 88 -3.94 -13.04 3.88
N ALA A 89 -2.63 -13.20 3.68
CA ALA A 89 -1.91 -12.60 2.58
C ALA A 89 -2.35 -13.14 1.22
N LEU A 90 -2.67 -14.44 1.12
CA LEU A 90 -3.21 -15.03 -0.11
C LEU A 90 -4.62 -14.52 -0.42
N ILE A 91 -5.52 -14.46 0.58
CA ILE A 91 -6.90 -13.97 0.38
C ILE A 91 -6.89 -12.48 0.02
N PHE A 92 -6.12 -11.67 0.75
CA PHE A 92 -5.94 -10.26 0.44
C PHE A 92 -5.30 -10.07 -0.95
N GLY A 93 -4.30 -10.91 -1.24
CA GLY A 93 -3.57 -10.99 -2.50
C GLY A 93 -4.41 -11.45 -3.70
N ALA A 94 -5.46 -12.23 -3.48
CA ALA A 94 -6.43 -12.57 -4.51
C ALA A 94 -7.43 -11.42 -4.70
N GLY A 95 -7.90 -10.82 -3.60
CA GLY A 95 -8.90 -9.75 -3.61
C GLY A 95 -8.48 -8.51 -4.40
N TRP A 96 -7.28 -7.95 -4.13
CA TRP A 96 -6.77 -6.81 -4.89
C TRP A 96 -6.46 -7.13 -6.36
N GLY A 97 -6.08 -8.38 -6.68
CA GLY A 97 -5.74 -8.82 -8.04
C GLY A 97 -6.98 -8.95 -8.91
N VAL A 98 -8.07 -9.48 -8.35
CA VAL A 98 -9.39 -9.53 -9.01
C VAL A 98 -10.01 -8.14 -9.12
N ALA A 99 -9.87 -7.30 -8.08
CA ALA A 99 -10.44 -5.97 -8.07
C ALA A 99 -9.65 -4.95 -8.92
N GLY A 100 -8.38 -5.23 -9.26
CA GLY A 100 -7.50 -4.29 -9.96
C GLY A 100 -7.14 -3.05 -9.13
N PHE A 101 -7.29 -3.11 -7.80
CA PHE A 101 -7.06 -1.97 -6.90
C PHE A 101 -6.02 -2.32 -5.83
N CYS A 102 -4.91 -1.61 -5.84
CA CYS A 102 -3.97 -1.64 -4.72
C CYS A 102 -4.50 -0.79 -3.56
N PRO A 103 -4.26 -1.16 -2.28
CA PRO A 103 -4.82 -0.46 -1.12
C PRO A 103 -4.39 1.02 -1.04
N GLY A 104 -3.16 1.35 -1.45
CA GLY A 104 -2.67 2.73 -1.51
C GLY A 104 -3.43 3.59 -2.52
N PRO A 105 -3.41 3.23 -3.83
CA PRO A 105 -4.21 3.90 -4.85
C PRO A 105 -5.72 3.88 -4.60
N ALA A 106 -6.26 2.83 -3.99
CA ALA A 106 -7.69 2.73 -3.67
C ALA A 106 -8.16 3.87 -2.76
N ILE A 107 -7.34 4.30 -1.80
CA ILE A 107 -7.65 5.43 -0.93
C ILE A 107 -7.69 6.74 -1.73
N VAL A 108 -6.72 6.93 -2.64
CA VAL A 108 -6.67 8.13 -3.50
C VAL A 108 -7.86 8.17 -4.46
N LEU A 109 -8.22 7.04 -5.06
CA LEU A 109 -9.35 6.91 -5.98
C LEU A 109 -10.70 7.05 -5.28
N ALA A 110 -10.82 6.51 -4.07
CA ALA A 110 -11.99 6.72 -3.24
C ALA A 110 -12.14 8.20 -2.89
N ALA A 111 -11.04 8.89 -2.56
CA ALA A 111 -11.02 10.33 -2.33
C ALA A 111 -11.33 11.14 -3.59
N SER A 112 -10.99 10.65 -4.78
CA SER A 112 -11.37 11.27 -6.07
C SER A 112 -12.81 10.99 -6.50
N GLY A 113 -13.60 10.25 -5.70
CA GLY A 113 -15.01 9.97 -5.97
C GLY A 113 -15.28 8.75 -6.86
N ALA A 114 -14.30 7.87 -7.08
CA ALA A 114 -14.52 6.67 -7.89
C ALA A 114 -15.38 5.65 -7.12
N PRO A 115 -16.61 5.33 -7.58
CA PRO A 115 -17.58 4.54 -6.82
C PRO A 115 -17.09 3.11 -6.56
N LEU A 116 -16.36 2.52 -7.53
CA LEU A 116 -15.79 1.18 -7.40
C LEU A 116 -14.65 1.13 -6.34
N ALA A 117 -13.85 2.20 -6.25
CA ALA A 117 -12.80 2.32 -5.24
C ALA A 117 -13.38 2.55 -3.84
N VAL A 118 -14.47 3.32 -3.73
CA VAL A 118 -15.21 3.48 -2.46
C VAL A 118 -15.77 2.13 -2.00
N LEU A 119 -16.38 1.35 -2.89
CA LEU A 119 -16.90 0.03 -2.56
C LEU A 119 -15.79 -0.92 -2.09
N PHE A 120 -14.65 -0.95 -2.81
CA PHE A 120 -13.48 -1.73 -2.41
C PHE A 120 -12.96 -1.29 -1.03
N LEU A 121 -12.86 0.01 -0.78
CA LEU A 121 -12.39 0.56 0.49
C LEU A 121 -13.31 0.17 1.64
N VAL A 122 -14.64 0.29 1.47
CA VAL A 122 -15.62 -0.12 2.47
C VAL A 122 -15.53 -1.62 2.75
N ALA A 123 -15.45 -2.45 1.70
CA ALA A 123 -15.31 -3.90 1.86
C ALA A 123 -14.00 -4.28 2.60
N MET A 124 -12.91 -3.60 2.29
CA MET A 124 -11.62 -3.78 2.98
C MET A 124 -11.73 -3.42 4.46
N LEU A 125 -12.35 -2.28 4.81
CA LEU A 125 -12.53 -1.84 6.19
C LEU A 125 -13.42 -2.79 6.98
N VAL A 126 -14.51 -3.28 6.38
CA VAL A 126 -15.39 -4.29 6.99
C VAL A 126 -14.63 -5.60 7.24
N GLY A 127 -13.83 -6.05 6.27
CA GLY A 127 -12.98 -7.23 6.41
C GLY A 127 -11.94 -7.09 7.52
N MET A 128 -11.27 -5.94 7.62
CA MET A 128 -10.31 -5.64 8.69
C MET A 128 -10.97 -5.62 10.06
N TRP A 129 -12.17 -5.04 10.17
CA TRP A 129 -12.93 -5.01 11.42
C TRP A 129 -13.40 -6.39 11.86
N ALA A 130 -13.91 -7.19 10.92
CA ALA A 130 -14.31 -8.56 11.18
C ALA A 130 -13.11 -9.45 11.58
N ALA A 131 -11.99 -9.33 10.88
CA ALA A 131 -10.76 -10.06 11.21
C ALA A 131 -10.18 -9.63 12.58
N GLY A 132 -10.28 -8.34 12.91
CA GLY A 132 -9.87 -7.80 14.22
C GLY A 132 -10.68 -8.38 15.37
N ARG A 133 -11.98 -8.65 15.17
CA ARG A 133 -12.85 -9.31 16.15
C ARG A 133 -12.54 -10.78 16.39
N VAL A 134 -12.01 -11.48 15.39
CA VAL A 134 -11.70 -12.91 15.50
C VAL A 134 -10.34 -13.15 16.18
N ARG A 135 -9.47 -12.13 16.20
CA ARG A 135 -8.11 -12.20 16.78
C ARG A 135 -7.95 -11.49 18.13
N GLY A 136 -8.94 -10.71 18.58
CA GLY A 136 -8.96 -10.03 19.88
C GLY A 136 -9.80 -10.78 20.89
#